data_AF-A0A5J4TY38-F1
#
_entry.id   AF-A0A5J4TY38-F1
#
_cell.length_a   1.000
_cell.length_b   1.000
_cell.length_c   1.000
_cell.angle_alpha   90.00
_cell.angle_beta   90.00
_cell.angle_gamma   90.00
#
_symmetry.space_group_name_H-M   'P 1'
#
loop_
_entity.id
_entity.type
_entity.pdbx_description
1 polymer ?
#
loop_
_entity_poly.entity_id
_entity_poly.type
_entity_poly.pdbx_seq_one_letter_code
_entity_poly.pdbx_strand_id
1 'polypeptide(L)'
;YAKLKDPIKDKITVTNMWPYQKIWIASQTDGDGALIGVGSNLSYEYAEKALKQFETLGYLPENELERIEQSSTPYRRPPYSFVGDGFLAVGDSACVTTPWGGEGVPYAWLLCQIASEEFGKAMKEPGILKKESVWNVNLRYQELQGALFAKNLALLPGALSCKPEENDYEFKKSIIVQDESEQGQGWILINAYLIGEKIFKHYMNYPKDPTGMKDWIEQADALWKKTVSMATLAEEDLALIDTKIKAVDNSAQIDN
;
A
#
# COMPACT_ATOMS: atom_id res chain seq x y z
N TYR A 1 4.59 18.50 -10.15
CA TYR A 1 3.71 19.51 -10.77
C TYR A 1 4.31 19.88 -12.09
N ALA A 2 3.52 19.77 -13.14
CA ALA A 2 3.96 20.03 -14.49
C ALA A 2 2.90 20.85 -15.23
N LYS A 3 3.36 21.79 -16.05
CA LYS A 3 2.53 22.53 -16.99
C LYS A 3 2.47 21.77 -18.29
N LEU A 4 1.27 21.52 -18.82
CA LEU A 4 1.11 20.85 -20.10
C LEU A 4 1.40 21.84 -21.23
N LYS A 5 2.11 21.40 -22.27
CA LYS A 5 2.39 22.26 -23.43
C LYS A 5 1.16 22.46 -24.33
N ASP A 6 0.29 21.45 -24.42
CA ASP A 6 -0.99 21.52 -25.13
C ASP A 6 -2.15 21.17 -24.16
N PRO A 7 -2.56 22.10 -23.29
CA PRO A 7 -3.55 21.83 -22.24
C PRO A 7 -4.97 21.61 -22.78
N ILE A 8 -5.24 21.96 -24.04
CA ILE A 8 -6.54 21.71 -24.66
C ILE A 8 -6.60 20.24 -25.12
N LYS A 9 -5.54 19.76 -25.76
CA LYS A 9 -5.44 18.40 -26.28
C LYS A 9 -5.16 17.37 -25.18
N ASP A 10 -4.23 17.67 -24.30
CA ASP A 10 -3.67 16.72 -23.32
C ASP A 10 -4.29 16.87 -21.92
N LYS A 11 -5.45 17.51 -21.84
CA LYS A 11 -6.15 17.79 -20.59
C LYS A 11 -6.38 16.51 -19.77
N ILE A 12 -5.87 16.51 -18.53
CA ILE A 12 -6.08 15.39 -17.60
C ILE A 12 -7.43 15.58 -16.89
N THR A 13 -8.41 14.74 -17.26
CA THR A 13 -9.75 14.72 -16.64
C THR A 13 -9.98 13.52 -15.73
N VAL A 14 -9.17 12.48 -15.90
CA VAL A 14 -9.16 11.26 -15.10
C VAL A 14 -7.71 10.92 -14.75
N THR A 15 -7.52 10.36 -13.56
CA THR A 15 -6.20 9.87 -13.16
C THR A 15 -5.85 8.64 -13.98
N ASN A 16 -4.72 8.70 -14.68
CA ASN A 16 -4.14 7.53 -15.33
C ASN A 16 -3.02 6.99 -14.46
N MET A 17 -2.94 5.66 -14.35
CA MET A 17 -1.97 4.98 -13.50
C MET A 17 -1.32 3.82 -14.27
N TRP A 18 -0.03 3.63 -14.00
CA TRP A 18 0.78 2.51 -14.49
C TRP A 18 1.28 1.72 -13.28
N PRO A 19 0.51 0.71 -12.82
CA PRO A 19 0.77 0.03 -11.54
C PRO A 19 2.11 -0.68 -11.46
N TYR A 20 2.57 -1.27 -12.57
CA TYR A 20 3.88 -1.95 -12.61
C TYR A 20 5.03 -0.97 -12.34
N GLN A 21 4.97 0.23 -12.93
CA GLN A 21 5.97 1.28 -12.76
C GLN A 21 5.70 2.17 -11.54
N LYS A 22 4.56 2.00 -10.88
CA LYS A 22 4.09 2.82 -9.73
C LYS A 22 4.06 4.31 -10.06
N ILE A 23 3.67 4.64 -11.29
CA ILE A 23 3.60 6.03 -11.79
C ILE A 23 2.15 6.39 -12.07
N TRP A 24 1.81 7.66 -11.87
CA TRP A 24 0.50 8.20 -12.20
C TRP A 24 0.60 9.61 -12.76
N ILE A 25 -0.44 10.00 -13.49
CA ILE A 25 -0.72 11.38 -13.86
C ILE A 25 -2.15 11.71 -13.46
N ALA A 26 -2.32 12.80 -12.70
CA ALA A 26 -3.61 13.26 -12.20
C ALA A 26 -3.82 14.73 -12.54
N SER A 27 -5.07 15.16 -12.57
CA SER A 27 -5.43 16.57 -12.75
C SER A 27 -4.90 17.42 -11.59
N GLN A 28 -4.49 18.66 -11.88
CA GLN A 28 -4.19 19.65 -10.84
C GLN A 28 -5.26 20.75 -10.80
N THR A 29 -5.22 21.60 -9.78
CA THR A 29 -6.20 22.70 -9.61
C THR A 29 -6.12 23.71 -10.76
N ASP A 30 -4.93 23.94 -11.29
CA ASP A 30 -4.72 24.76 -12.49
C ASP A 30 -5.13 23.98 -13.74
N GLY A 31 -6.01 24.58 -14.55
CA GLY A 31 -6.62 23.94 -15.72
C GLY A 31 -5.65 23.50 -16.82
N ASP A 32 -4.42 24.03 -16.80
CA ASP A 32 -3.39 23.82 -17.83
C ASP A 32 -2.26 22.89 -17.39
N GLY A 33 -2.39 22.17 -16.27
CA GLY A 33 -1.32 21.27 -15.84
C GLY A 33 -1.75 19.97 -15.22
N ALA A 34 -0.76 19.27 -14.65
CA ALA A 34 -0.90 17.93 -14.16
C ALA A 34 0.03 17.62 -12.98
N LEU A 35 -0.42 16.69 -12.15
CA LEU A 35 0.40 16.03 -11.13
C LEU A 35 0.96 14.74 -11.72
N ILE A 36 2.23 14.76 -12.11
CA ILE A 36 2.97 13.55 -12.48
C ILE A 36 3.67 13.06 -11.21
N GLY A 37 3.43 11.82 -10.83
CA GLY A 37 3.95 11.24 -9.59
C GLY A 37 4.48 9.84 -9.76
N VAL A 38 5.40 9.48 -8.88
CA VAL A 38 6.03 8.16 -8.78
C VAL A 38 6.07 7.74 -7.32
N GLY A 39 5.70 6.48 -7.05
CA GLY A 39 5.74 5.87 -5.74
C GLY A 39 6.86 4.83 -5.74
N SER A 40 7.78 4.92 -4.78
CA SER A 40 8.85 3.94 -4.69
C SER A 40 9.23 3.60 -3.26
N ASN A 41 9.74 2.39 -3.09
CA ASN A 41 10.31 1.96 -1.82
C ASN A 41 11.71 2.59 -1.67
N LEU A 42 12.17 2.70 -0.42
CA LEU A 42 13.57 2.99 -0.03
C LEU A 42 14.01 4.46 -0.10
N SER A 43 14.02 5.10 -1.28
CA SER A 43 14.57 6.47 -1.41
C SER A 43 13.93 7.32 -2.51
N TYR A 44 14.03 8.65 -2.35
CA TYR A 44 13.62 9.61 -3.38
C TYR A 44 14.50 9.52 -4.64
N GLU A 45 15.80 9.27 -4.50
CA GLU A 45 16.70 9.13 -5.65
C GLU A 45 16.30 7.94 -6.54
N TYR A 46 15.87 6.83 -5.93
CA TYR A 46 15.38 5.68 -6.68
C TYR A 46 14.06 5.98 -7.39
N ALA A 47 13.13 6.69 -6.72
CA ALA A 47 11.89 7.15 -7.33
C ALA A 47 12.14 8.04 -8.56
N GLU A 48 13.08 8.99 -8.47
CA GLU A 48 13.45 9.86 -9.59
C GLU A 48 14.04 9.09 -10.77
N LYS A 49 14.90 8.10 -10.52
CA LYS A 49 15.44 7.23 -11.59
C LYS A 49 14.32 6.44 -12.29
N ALA A 50 13.37 5.90 -11.53
CA ALA A 50 12.22 5.18 -12.08
C ALA A 50 11.34 6.09 -12.94
N LEU A 51 11.07 7.33 -12.50
CA LEU A 51 10.30 8.30 -13.27
C LEU A 51 11.00 8.68 -14.58
N LYS A 52 12.31 8.97 -14.54
CA LYS A 52 13.10 9.29 -15.75
C LYS A 52 13.10 8.15 -16.76
N GLN A 53 13.23 6.90 -16.29
CA GLN A 53 13.13 5.74 -17.17
C GLN A 53 11.75 5.64 -17.82
N PHE A 54 10.69 5.88 -17.06
CA PHE A 54 9.32 5.87 -17.59
C PHE A 54 9.06 6.98 -18.61
N GLU A 55 9.60 8.18 -18.41
CA GLU A 55 9.50 9.29 -19.36
C GLU A 55 10.03 8.91 -20.75
N THR A 56 11.07 8.08 -20.83
CA THR A 56 11.61 7.59 -22.13
C THR A 56 10.65 6.73 -22.93
N LEU A 57 9.59 6.20 -22.29
CA LEU A 57 8.58 5.38 -22.97
C LEU A 57 7.57 6.22 -23.75
N GLY A 58 7.54 7.54 -23.56
CA GLY A 58 6.68 8.44 -24.32
C GLY A 58 5.19 8.38 -23.97
N TYR A 59 4.84 7.82 -22.81
CA TYR A 59 3.44 7.76 -22.35
C TYR A 59 2.92 9.06 -21.74
N LEU A 60 3.81 9.94 -21.28
CA LEU A 60 3.44 11.22 -20.68
C LEU A 60 3.32 12.30 -21.76
N PRO A 61 2.31 13.20 -21.66
CA PRO A 61 2.20 14.34 -22.55
C PRO A 61 3.40 15.29 -22.39
N GLU A 62 3.70 16.06 -23.43
CA GLU A 62 4.75 17.07 -23.33
C GLU A 62 4.41 18.09 -22.25
N ASN A 63 5.38 18.32 -21.35
CA ASN A 63 5.18 19.14 -20.19
C ASN A 63 6.46 19.89 -19.79
N GLU A 64 6.29 20.91 -18.95
CA GLU A 64 7.36 21.66 -18.32
C GLU A 64 7.25 21.50 -16.80
N LEU A 65 8.36 21.15 -16.15
CA LEU A 65 8.40 21.01 -14.70
C LEU A 65 8.19 22.37 -14.02
N GLU A 66 7.19 22.45 -13.15
CA GLU A 66 6.91 23.66 -12.36
C GLU A 66 7.43 23.53 -10.93
N ARG A 67 7.15 22.37 -10.29
CA ARG A 67 7.49 22.13 -8.89
C ARG A 67 7.62 20.64 -8.60
N ILE A 68 8.59 20.31 -7.74
CA ILE A 68 8.75 18.99 -7.14
C ILE A 68 8.28 19.05 -5.69
N GLU A 69 7.49 18.05 -5.29
CA GLU A 69 7.15 17.80 -3.89
C GLU A 69 7.52 16.35 -3.56
N GLN A 70 8.10 16.15 -2.38
CA GLN A 70 8.56 14.84 -1.91
C GLN A 70 8.04 14.61 -0.50
N SER A 71 7.55 13.40 -0.25
CA SER A 71 7.10 12.96 1.07
C SER A 71 7.22 11.45 1.17
N SER A 72 7.11 10.95 2.39
CA SER A 72 7.12 9.52 2.71
C SER A 72 5.76 9.09 3.24
N THR A 73 5.25 7.97 2.75
CA THR A 73 4.02 7.35 3.25
C THR A 73 4.35 6.07 4.04
N PRO A 74 3.70 5.83 5.18
CA PRO A 74 3.95 4.65 5.99
C PRO A 74 3.44 3.38 5.29
N TYR A 75 4.36 2.56 4.77
CA TYR A 75 4.00 1.34 4.07
C TYR A 75 4.11 0.10 4.95
N ARG A 76 3.21 0.00 5.92
CA ARG A 76 3.20 -1.06 6.94
C ARG A 76 1.79 -1.28 7.48
N ARG A 77 1.60 -2.39 8.19
CA ARG A 77 0.33 -2.64 8.92
C ARG A 77 0.08 -1.55 9.98
N PRO A 78 -1.19 -1.17 10.21
CA PRO A 78 -1.61 -0.35 11.34
C PRO A 78 -1.09 -0.87 12.69
N PRO A 79 -0.97 -0.01 13.71
CA PRO A 79 -0.83 -0.48 15.08
C PRO A 79 -2.05 -1.33 15.44
N TYR A 80 -1.86 -2.30 16.35
CA TYR A 80 -2.96 -3.18 16.75
C TYR A 80 -4.07 -2.44 17.48
N SER A 81 -3.79 -1.28 18.08
CA SER A 81 -4.78 -0.37 18.65
C SER A 81 -4.49 1.05 18.18
N PHE A 82 -5.54 1.79 17.81
CA PHE A 82 -5.51 3.22 17.52
C PHE A 82 -5.67 4.07 18.79
N VAL A 83 -6.13 3.46 19.88
CA VAL A 83 -6.46 4.17 21.13
C VAL A 83 -5.62 3.70 22.31
N GLY A 84 -5.46 4.60 23.27
CA GLY A 84 -4.90 4.37 24.60
C GLY A 84 -5.58 5.30 25.61
N ASP A 85 -5.16 5.25 26.88
CA ASP A 85 -5.66 6.18 27.90
C ASP A 85 -5.34 7.63 27.48
N GLY A 86 -6.39 8.42 27.20
CA GLY A 86 -6.26 9.79 26.71
C GLY A 86 -5.57 9.94 25.35
N PHE A 87 -5.46 8.86 24.55
CA PHE A 87 -4.67 8.84 23.32
C PHE A 87 -5.47 8.32 22.11
N LEU A 88 -5.22 8.93 20.95
CA LEU A 88 -5.75 8.53 19.65
C LEU A 88 -4.69 8.75 18.56
N ALA A 89 -4.48 7.75 17.71
CA ALA A 89 -3.73 7.86 16.47
C ALA A 89 -4.68 7.81 15.26
N VAL A 90 -4.46 8.70 14.28
CA VAL A 90 -5.24 8.76 13.02
C VAL A 90 -4.36 9.07 11.81
N GLY A 91 -4.84 8.74 10.60
CA GLY A 91 -4.12 9.02 9.36
C GLY A 91 -2.76 8.33 9.29
N ASP A 92 -1.74 9.03 8.80
CA ASP A 92 -0.40 8.45 8.63
C ASP A 92 0.22 7.98 9.95
N SER A 93 -0.08 8.64 11.08
CA SER A 93 0.39 8.17 12.39
C SER A 93 -0.22 6.82 12.79
N ALA A 94 -1.36 6.47 12.21
CA ALA A 94 -2.04 5.17 12.35
C ALA A 94 -1.73 4.20 11.20
N CYS A 95 -0.91 4.58 10.22
CA CYS A 95 -0.54 3.76 9.06
C CYS A 95 -1.77 3.21 8.29
N VAL A 96 -2.77 4.06 8.03
CA VAL A 96 -4.03 3.66 7.35
C VAL A 96 -4.03 3.92 5.83
N THR A 97 -2.89 3.75 5.17
CA THR A 97 -2.76 3.87 3.71
C THR A 97 -3.17 2.57 3.00
N THR A 98 -3.72 2.66 1.78
CA THR A 98 -4.03 1.45 1.02
C THR A 98 -2.76 0.68 0.70
N PRO A 99 -2.78 -0.67 0.80
CA PRO A 99 -1.65 -1.47 0.37
C PRO A 99 -1.37 -1.35 -1.13
N TRP A 100 -2.39 -1.19 -1.99
CA TRP A 100 -2.18 -1.24 -3.44
C TRP A 100 -1.81 0.09 -4.09
N GLY A 101 -2.46 1.19 -3.70
CA GLY A 101 -2.30 2.51 -4.32
C GLY A 101 -1.60 3.54 -3.43
N GLY A 102 -1.38 3.24 -2.15
CA GLY A 102 -0.79 4.16 -1.19
C GLY A 102 -1.70 5.31 -0.76
N GLU A 103 -2.95 5.38 -1.24
CA GLU A 103 -3.86 6.45 -0.85
C GLU A 103 -4.28 6.31 0.62
N GLY A 104 -4.12 7.37 1.41
CA GLY A 104 -4.51 7.37 2.84
C GLY A 104 -5.76 8.18 3.15
N VAL A 105 -6.07 9.20 2.34
CA VAL A 105 -7.03 10.25 2.72
C VAL A 105 -8.45 9.71 3.02
N PRO A 106 -9.10 8.92 2.14
CA PRO A 106 -10.46 8.43 2.43
C PRO A 106 -10.52 7.54 3.67
N TYR A 107 -9.47 6.74 3.90
CA TYR A 107 -9.40 5.78 5.00
C TYR A 107 -9.04 6.44 6.32
N ALA A 108 -8.22 7.49 6.29
CA ALA A 108 -8.00 8.39 7.40
C ALA A 108 -9.31 9.08 7.80
N TRP A 109 -10.10 9.57 6.84
CA TRP A 109 -11.40 10.17 7.12
C TRP A 109 -12.39 9.20 7.75
N LEU A 110 -12.43 7.95 7.28
CA LEU A 110 -13.24 6.90 7.92
C LEU A 110 -12.84 6.71 9.40
N LEU A 111 -11.54 6.60 9.69
CA LEU A 111 -11.06 6.47 11.06
C LEU A 111 -11.40 7.72 11.90
N CYS A 112 -11.21 8.92 11.35
CA CYS A 112 -11.57 10.18 12.01
C CYS A 112 -13.06 10.26 12.32
N GLN A 113 -13.92 9.83 11.39
CA GLN A 113 -15.37 9.81 11.61
C GLN A 113 -15.73 8.87 12.76
N ILE A 114 -15.26 7.62 12.71
CA ILE A 114 -15.47 6.63 13.78
C ILE A 114 -14.98 7.19 15.13
N ALA A 115 -13.76 7.73 15.15
CA ALA A 115 -13.17 8.29 16.36
C ALA A 115 -13.99 9.46 16.91
N SER A 116 -14.45 10.38 16.07
CA SER A 116 -15.27 11.52 16.49
C SER A 116 -16.56 11.09 17.17
N GLU A 117 -17.20 10.03 16.68
CA GLU A 117 -18.45 9.51 17.23
C GLU A 117 -18.24 8.81 18.57
N GLU A 118 -17.20 7.97 18.70
CA GLU A 118 -16.92 7.25 19.96
C GLU A 118 -16.36 8.17 21.04
N PHE A 119 -15.42 9.06 20.70
CA PHE A 119 -14.90 10.05 21.65
C PHE A 119 -15.97 11.07 22.04
N GLY A 120 -16.83 11.51 21.10
CA GLY A 120 -17.94 12.42 21.41
C GLY A 120 -18.95 11.82 22.40
N LYS A 121 -19.12 10.50 22.43
CA LYS A 121 -19.91 9.81 23.46
C LYS A 121 -19.17 9.78 24.80
N ALA A 122 -17.89 9.39 24.78
CA ALA A 122 -17.09 9.17 25.99
C ALA A 122 -16.74 10.48 26.74
N MET A 123 -16.49 11.58 26.02
CA MET A 123 -16.12 12.88 26.59
C MET A 123 -17.24 13.59 27.37
N LYS A 124 -18.44 13.01 27.43
CA LYS A 124 -19.52 13.51 28.30
C LYS A 124 -19.20 13.32 29.78
N GLU A 125 -18.38 12.32 30.09
CA GLU A 125 -17.90 12.06 31.44
C GLU A 125 -16.61 12.86 31.71
N PRO A 126 -16.47 13.46 32.91
CA PRO A 126 -15.27 14.22 33.25
C PRO A 126 -14.05 13.31 33.48
N GLY A 127 -12.86 13.81 33.13
CA GLY A 127 -11.58 13.15 33.41
C GLY A 127 -10.87 12.63 32.16
N ILE A 128 -9.77 11.88 32.38
CA ILE A 128 -9.01 11.26 31.29
C ILE A 128 -9.77 10.00 30.84
N LEU A 129 -10.11 9.95 29.56
CA LEU A 129 -10.75 8.78 28.97
C LEU A 129 -9.86 7.55 29.08
N LYS A 130 -10.44 6.46 29.57
CA LYS A 130 -9.80 5.15 29.56
C LYS A 130 -9.92 4.52 28.19
N LYS A 131 -8.92 3.74 27.78
CA LYS A 131 -8.93 3.04 26.48
C LYS A 131 -10.19 2.19 26.28
N GLU A 132 -10.72 1.61 27.37
CA GLU A 132 -11.95 0.81 27.39
C GLU A 132 -13.15 1.63 26.93
N SER A 133 -13.23 2.92 27.31
CA SER A 133 -14.34 3.81 27.00
C SER A 133 -14.42 4.19 25.52
N VAL A 134 -13.32 4.04 24.79
CA VAL A 134 -13.21 4.38 23.35
C VAL A 134 -12.78 3.17 22.50
N TRP A 135 -12.87 1.96 23.06
CA TRP A 135 -12.40 0.74 22.41
C TRP A 135 -13.10 0.44 21.07
N ASN A 136 -14.35 0.88 20.95
CA ASN A 136 -15.14 0.75 19.74
C ASN A 136 -14.50 1.44 18.51
N VAL A 137 -13.58 2.38 18.69
CA VAL A 137 -12.81 2.93 17.57
C VAL A 137 -12.02 1.84 16.86
N ASN A 138 -11.35 0.97 17.63
CA ASN A 138 -10.64 -0.18 17.08
C ASN A 138 -11.62 -1.15 16.44
N LEU A 139 -12.65 -1.57 17.17
CA LEU A 139 -13.60 -2.59 16.71
C LEU A 139 -14.21 -2.20 15.35
N ARG A 140 -14.80 -1.00 15.29
CA ARG A 140 -15.50 -0.49 14.10
C ARG A 140 -14.57 -0.35 12.88
N TYR A 141 -13.32 0.07 13.10
CA TYR A 141 -12.37 0.21 11.99
C TYR A 141 -11.82 -1.14 11.54
N GLN A 142 -11.47 -2.02 12.49
CA GLN A 142 -10.83 -3.30 12.21
C GLN A 142 -11.78 -4.30 11.56
N GLU A 143 -13.05 -4.38 12.00
CA GLU A 143 -14.08 -5.27 11.43
C GLU A 143 -14.52 -4.89 10.01
N LEU A 144 -14.07 -3.74 9.50
CA LEU A 144 -14.36 -3.28 8.14
C LEU A 144 -13.05 -3.11 7.36
N GLN A 145 -12.47 -1.92 7.47
CA GLN A 145 -11.35 -1.50 6.64
C GLN A 145 -10.04 -2.18 7.05
N GLY A 146 -9.84 -2.39 8.35
CA GLY A 146 -8.63 -3.00 8.88
C GLY A 146 -8.45 -4.44 8.42
N ALA A 147 -9.51 -5.27 8.46
CA ALA A 147 -9.48 -6.63 7.96
C ALA A 147 -9.15 -6.70 6.46
N LEU A 148 -9.77 -5.83 5.65
CA LEU A 148 -9.51 -5.76 4.20
C LEU A 148 -8.07 -5.33 3.91
N PHE A 149 -7.55 -4.34 4.62
CA PHE A 149 -6.16 -3.89 4.47
C PHE A 149 -5.17 -4.95 4.94
N ALA A 150 -5.45 -5.65 6.03
CA ALA A 150 -4.61 -6.72 6.52
C ALA A 150 -4.51 -7.86 5.49
N LYS A 151 -5.63 -8.25 4.87
CA LYS A 151 -5.65 -9.21 3.76
C LYS A 151 -4.80 -8.74 2.59
N ASN A 152 -5.05 -7.52 2.10
CA ASN A 152 -4.39 -6.99 0.92
C ASN A 152 -2.89 -6.81 1.13
N LEU A 153 -2.47 -6.38 2.32
CA LEU A 153 -1.05 -6.23 2.66
C LEU A 153 -0.34 -7.58 2.75
N ALA A 154 -1.03 -8.64 3.18
CA ALA A 154 -0.48 -10.00 3.19
C ALA A 154 -0.38 -10.62 1.78
N LEU A 155 -1.36 -10.30 0.91
CA LEU A 155 -1.41 -10.79 -0.47
C LEU A 155 -0.37 -10.14 -1.37
N LEU A 156 -0.20 -8.83 -1.23
CA LEU A 156 0.56 -8.00 -2.18
C LEU A 156 1.99 -8.51 -2.46
N PRO A 157 2.82 -8.85 -1.47
CA PRO A 157 4.16 -9.38 -1.71
C PRO A 157 4.14 -10.59 -2.67
N GLY A 158 3.24 -11.55 -2.43
CA GLY A 158 3.13 -12.74 -3.28
C GLY A 158 2.70 -12.42 -4.71
N ALA A 159 1.84 -11.40 -4.89
CA ALA A 159 1.45 -10.93 -6.22
C ALA A 159 2.59 -10.23 -6.96
N LEU A 160 3.45 -9.48 -6.25
CA LEU A 160 4.60 -8.80 -6.85
C LEU A 160 5.77 -9.75 -7.14
N SER A 161 5.89 -10.85 -6.39
CA SER A 161 6.91 -11.87 -6.64
C SER A 161 6.57 -12.83 -7.78
N CYS A 162 5.35 -12.77 -8.32
CA CYS A 162 4.87 -13.69 -9.34
C CYS A 162 5.50 -13.39 -10.71
N LYS A 163 6.04 -14.42 -11.36
CA LYS A 163 6.60 -14.34 -12.72
C LYS A 163 5.49 -14.36 -13.77
N PRO A 164 5.72 -13.82 -14.98
CA PRO A 164 4.73 -13.86 -16.07
C PRO A 164 4.22 -15.27 -16.37
N GLU A 165 5.10 -16.27 -16.37
CA GLU A 165 4.73 -17.67 -16.65
C GLU A 165 3.87 -18.30 -15.56
N GLU A 166 4.10 -17.89 -14.30
CA GLU A 166 3.32 -18.32 -13.13
C GLU A 166 1.91 -17.72 -13.19
N ASN A 167 1.83 -16.43 -13.48
CA ASN A 167 0.58 -15.69 -13.63
C ASN A 167 -0.30 -16.27 -14.75
N ASP A 168 0.28 -16.50 -15.93
CA ASP A 168 -0.42 -17.09 -17.08
C ASP A 168 -0.93 -18.50 -16.78
N TYR A 169 -0.17 -19.30 -16.02
CA TYR A 169 -0.59 -20.64 -15.61
C TYR A 169 -1.79 -20.59 -14.65
N GLU A 170 -1.73 -19.74 -13.62
CA GLU A 170 -2.78 -19.61 -12.61
C GLU A 170 -4.11 -19.11 -13.20
N PHE A 171 -4.06 -18.11 -14.08
CA PHE A 171 -5.24 -17.61 -14.81
C PHE A 171 -5.81 -18.65 -15.78
N LYS A 172 -4.94 -19.37 -16.51
CA LYS A 172 -5.37 -20.43 -17.45
C LYS A 172 -6.02 -21.61 -16.75
N LYS A 173 -5.62 -21.88 -15.51
CA LYS A 173 -6.10 -23.02 -14.72
C LYS A 173 -7.20 -22.66 -13.72
N SER A 174 -7.57 -21.38 -13.60
CA SER A 174 -8.56 -20.89 -12.62
C SER A 174 -8.25 -21.28 -11.17
N ILE A 175 -6.95 -21.41 -10.81
CA ILE A 175 -6.50 -21.98 -9.51
C ILE A 175 -6.76 -21.02 -8.33
N ILE A 176 -7.20 -19.79 -8.59
CA ILE A 176 -7.69 -18.89 -7.54
C ILE A 176 -8.85 -19.52 -6.73
N VAL A 177 -9.42 -20.66 -7.18
CA VAL A 177 -10.57 -21.31 -6.53
C VAL A 177 -10.34 -22.77 -6.07
N GLN A 178 -9.28 -23.53 -6.43
CA GLN A 178 -9.22 -24.96 -6.08
C GLN A 178 -7.84 -25.54 -5.71
N ASP A 179 -7.84 -26.17 -4.52
CA ASP A 179 -6.97 -27.23 -3.98
C ASP A 179 -5.54 -26.88 -3.51
N GLU A 180 -5.22 -27.27 -2.26
CA GLU A 180 -3.92 -27.09 -1.57
C GLU A 180 -2.89 -28.18 -1.98
N SER A 181 -3.24 -29.11 -2.87
CA SER A 181 -2.50 -30.34 -3.12
C SER A 181 -1.41 -30.26 -4.21
N GLU A 182 -1.37 -29.20 -5.03
CA GLU A 182 -0.39 -29.03 -6.10
C GLU A 182 0.75 -28.06 -5.71
N GLN A 183 1.93 -28.61 -5.40
CA GLN A 183 3.14 -27.82 -5.13
C GLN A 183 3.86 -27.48 -6.44
N GLY A 184 3.96 -26.18 -6.76
CA GLY A 184 4.63 -25.64 -7.95
C GLY A 184 4.94 -24.15 -7.84
N GLN A 185 5.44 -23.53 -8.91
CA GLN A 185 5.89 -22.13 -8.94
C GLN A 185 4.74 -21.10 -8.78
N GLY A 186 3.48 -21.47 -9.06
CA GLY A 186 2.28 -20.67 -8.72
C GLY A 186 1.80 -20.77 -7.27
N TRP A 187 2.51 -21.52 -6.42
CA TRP A 187 2.15 -21.68 -5.01
C TRP A 187 2.34 -20.38 -4.19
N ILE A 188 3.19 -19.46 -4.63
CA ILE A 188 3.49 -18.22 -3.88
C ILE A 188 2.26 -17.32 -3.80
N LEU A 189 1.57 -17.07 -4.93
CA LEU A 189 0.39 -16.22 -4.94
C LEU A 189 -0.78 -16.88 -4.20
N ILE A 190 -1.01 -18.17 -4.43
CA ILE A 190 -2.03 -18.95 -3.73
C ILE A 190 -1.79 -18.95 -2.22
N ASN A 191 -0.56 -19.20 -1.77
CA ASN A 191 -0.20 -19.20 -0.36
C ASN A 191 -0.36 -17.80 0.26
N ALA A 192 0.07 -16.74 -0.43
CA ALA A 192 -0.14 -15.36 0.01
C ALA A 192 -1.63 -15.03 0.14
N TYR A 193 -2.46 -15.48 -0.80
CA TYR A 193 -3.92 -15.37 -0.73
C TYR A 193 -4.51 -16.13 0.47
N LEU A 194 -4.13 -17.41 0.65
CA LEU A 194 -4.63 -18.25 1.75
C LEU A 194 -4.22 -17.69 3.13
N ILE A 195 -3.01 -17.15 3.26
CA ILE A 195 -2.58 -16.46 4.48
C ILE A 195 -3.35 -15.16 4.66
N GLY A 196 -3.55 -14.38 3.59
CA GLY A 196 -4.39 -13.19 3.59
C GLY A 196 -5.82 -13.47 4.05
N GLU A 197 -6.43 -14.57 3.62
CA GLU A 197 -7.75 -15.03 4.08
C GLU A 197 -7.76 -15.40 5.57
N LYS A 198 -6.71 -16.05 6.07
CA LYS A 198 -6.57 -16.37 7.50
C LYS A 198 -6.43 -15.09 8.33
N ILE A 199 -5.64 -14.12 7.86
CA ILE A 199 -5.48 -12.81 8.48
C ILE A 199 -6.80 -12.02 8.44
N PHE A 200 -7.51 -12.02 7.33
CA PHE A 200 -8.83 -11.40 7.21
C PHE A 200 -9.77 -11.92 8.30
N LYS A 201 -9.93 -13.24 8.39
CA LYS A 201 -10.79 -13.89 9.39
C LYS A 201 -10.33 -13.59 10.82
N HIS A 202 -9.03 -13.47 11.06
CA HIS A 202 -8.48 -13.09 12.37
C HIS A 202 -8.86 -11.65 12.75
N TYR A 203 -8.74 -10.71 11.82
CA TYR A 203 -9.11 -9.31 12.03
C TYR A 203 -10.62 -9.08 12.12
N MET A 204 -11.43 -9.89 11.42
CA MET A 204 -12.89 -9.90 11.60
C MET A 204 -13.32 -10.37 12.99
N ASN A 205 -12.44 -11.07 13.72
CA ASN A 205 -12.66 -11.50 15.10
C ASN A 205 -11.86 -10.63 16.09
N TYR A 206 -11.72 -9.33 15.81
CA TYR A 206 -11.02 -8.41 16.69
C TYR A 206 -11.66 -8.38 18.10
N PRO A 207 -10.87 -8.30 19.19
CA PRO A 207 -11.42 -8.36 20.55
C PRO A 207 -12.41 -7.22 20.82
N LYS A 208 -13.58 -7.58 21.36
CA LYS A 208 -14.64 -6.61 21.72
C LYS A 208 -14.27 -5.69 22.87
N ASP A 209 -13.23 -6.05 23.63
CA ASP A 209 -12.65 -5.27 24.72
C ASP A 209 -11.13 -5.53 24.83
N PRO A 210 -10.38 -4.71 25.57
CA PRO A 210 -8.92 -4.83 25.65
C PRO A 210 -8.39 -6.13 26.29
N THR A 211 -9.23 -6.89 27.01
CA THR A 211 -8.79 -8.06 27.79
C THR A 211 -8.25 -9.17 26.89
N GLY A 212 -8.91 -9.39 25.74
CA GLY A 212 -8.52 -10.41 24.76
C GLY A 212 -7.36 -10.02 23.84
N MET A 213 -6.80 -8.81 23.97
CA MET A 213 -5.84 -8.29 23.01
C MET A 213 -4.52 -9.05 23.00
N LYS A 214 -4.06 -9.52 24.15
CA LYS A 214 -2.77 -10.22 24.24
C LYS A 214 -2.77 -11.46 23.34
N ASP A 215 -3.74 -12.35 23.55
CA ASP A 215 -3.86 -13.60 22.80
C ASP A 215 -4.14 -13.34 21.32
N TRP A 216 -4.96 -12.32 21.02
CA TRP A 216 -5.24 -11.92 19.64
C TRP A 216 -3.99 -11.39 18.93
N ILE A 217 -3.15 -10.60 19.61
CA ILE A 217 -1.87 -10.10 19.07
C ILE A 217 -0.91 -11.26 18.80
N GLU A 218 -0.79 -12.21 19.73
CA GLU A 218 0.10 -13.37 19.57
C GLU A 218 -0.29 -14.19 18.33
N GLN A 219 -1.60 -14.40 18.12
CA GLN A 219 -2.13 -15.06 16.92
C GLN A 219 -1.91 -14.24 15.65
N ALA A 220 -2.14 -12.92 15.70
CA ALA A 220 -1.89 -12.03 14.57
C ALA A 220 -0.42 -12.07 14.15
N ASP A 221 0.51 -11.93 15.10
CA ASP A 221 1.95 -11.99 14.85
C ASP A 221 2.37 -13.37 14.30
N ALA A 222 1.78 -14.46 14.78
CA ALA A 222 2.02 -15.79 14.23
C ALA A 222 1.56 -15.95 12.77
N LEU A 223 0.49 -15.25 12.36
CA LEU A 223 0.04 -15.19 10.97
C LEU A 223 0.95 -14.30 10.12
N TRP A 224 1.31 -13.10 10.60
CA TRP A 224 2.22 -12.19 9.89
C TRP A 224 3.62 -12.76 9.70
N LYS A 225 4.12 -13.61 10.60
CA LYS A 225 5.38 -14.33 10.40
C LYS A 225 5.37 -15.27 9.19
N LYS A 226 4.20 -15.60 8.64
CA LYS A 226 4.05 -16.47 7.46
C LYS A 226 3.99 -15.67 6.15
N THR A 227 3.83 -14.34 6.22
CA THR A 227 3.76 -13.49 5.01
C THR A 227 5.16 -13.16 4.51
N VAL A 228 5.31 -12.97 3.20
CA VAL A 228 6.54 -12.42 2.60
C VAL A 228 6.64 -10.94 2.96
N SER A 229 7.85 -10.45 3.25
CA SER A 229 8.08 -9.04 3.60
C SER A 229 8.29 -8.19 2.34
N MET A 230 7.57 -7.07 2.23
CA MET A 230 7.79 -6.07 1.17
C MET A 230 9.20 -5.49 1.17
N ALA A 231 9.85 -5.40 2.34
CA ALA A 231 11.21 -4.88 2.44
C ALA A 231 12.21 -5.80 1.73
N THR A 232 12.03 -7.12 1.88
CA THR A 232 12.87 -8.13 1.22
C THR A 232 12.76 -8.04 -0.30
N LEU A 233 11.54 -7.89 -0.83
CA LEU A 233 11.33 -7.72 -2.27
C LEU A 233 11.94 -6.42 -2.80
N ALA A 234 11.85 -5.33 -2.04
CA ALA A 234 12.42 -4.05 -2.44
C ALA A 234 13.97 -4.10 -2.53
N GLU A 235 14.62 -4.84 -1.62
CA GLU A 235 16.07 -5.05 -1.65
C GLU A 235 16.50 -5.90 -2.86
N GLU A 236 15.73 -6.94 -3.21
CA GLU A 236 15.96 -7.78 -4.39
C GLU A 236 15.80 -6.98 -5.69
N ASP A 237 14.74 -6.15 -5.80
CA ASP A 237 14.50 -5.27 -6.94
C ASP A 237 15.64 -4.26 -7.16
N LEU A 238 16.12 -3.63 -6.07
CA LEU A 238 17.28 -2.72 -6.14
C LEU A 238 18.51 -3.42 -6.71
N ALA A 239 18.83 -4.61 -6.21
CA ALA A 239 20.00 -5.37 -6.66
C ALA A 239 19.92 -5.73 -8.15
N LEU A 240 18.72 -6.07 -8.65
CA LEU A 240 18.47 -6.35 -10.07
C LEU A 240 18.65 -5.11 -10.95
N ILE A 241 18.18 -3.95 -10.50
CA ILE A 241 18.29 -2.69 -11.24
C ILE A 241 19.75 -2.22 -11.31
N ASP A 242 20.48 -2.26 -10.20
CA ASP A 242 21.91 -1.93 -10.17
C ASP A 242 22.71 -2.83 -11.13
N THR A 243 22.33 -4.10 -11.24
CA THR A 243 22.96 -5.05 -12.16
C THR A 243 22.65 -4.71 -13.62
N LYS A 244 21.40 -4.34 -13.94
CA LYS A 244 21.00 -3.91 -15.30
C LYS A 244 21.66 -2.60 -15.71
N ILE A 245 21.75 -1.61 -14.80
CA ILE A 245 22.44 -0.34 -15.06
C ILE A 245 23.92 -0.60 -15.38
N LYS A 246 24.61 -1.41 -14.57
CA LYS A 246 26.02 -1.80 -14.84
C LYS A 246 26.20 -2.54 -16.16
N ALA A 247 25.24 -3.37 -16.56
CA ALA A 247 25.29 -4.07 -17.85
C ALA A 247 25.17 -3.11 -19.03
N VAL A 248 24.31 -2.08 -18.93
CA VAL A 248 24.15 -1.03 -19.94
C VAL A 248 25.41 -0.15 -20.03
N ASP A 249 25.97 0.27 -18.90
CA ASP A 249 27.21 1.06 -18.87
C ASP A 249 28.40 0.29 -19.46
N ASN A 250 28.49 -1.02 -19.18
CA ASN A 250 29.53 -1.88 -19.77
C ASN A 250 29.35 -2.09 -21.27
N SER A 251 28.10 -2.20 -21.77
CA SER A 251 27.86 -2.27 -23.22
C SER A 251 28.21 -0.96 -23.94
N ALA A 252 27.97 0.19 -23.31
CA ALA A 252 28.32 1.51 -23.86
C ALA A 252 29.84 1.78 -23.88
N GLN A 253 30.64 1.04 -23.10
CA GLN A 253 32.09 1.10 -23.13
C GLN A 253 32.73 0.16 -24.17
N ILE A 254 32.00 -0.84 -24.67
CA ILE A 254 32.52 -1.79 -25.67
C ILE A 254 32.35 -1.25 -27.11
N ASP A 255 31.43 -0.28 -27.30
CA ASP A 255 31.14 0.36 -28.58
C ASP A 255 31.92 1.69 -28.83
N ASN A 256 32.98 1.99 -28.05
CA ASN A 256 33.88 3.13 -28.25
C ASN A 256 35.32 2.71 -28.59
#